data_AF-A0A946FB95-F1
#
_entry.id   AF-A0A946FB95-F1
#
_cell.length_a   1.000
_cell.length_b   1.000
_cell.length_c   1.000
_cell.angle_alpha   90.00
_cell.angle_beta   90.00
_cell.angle_gamma   90.00
#
_symmetry.space_group_name_H-M   'P 1'
#
loop_
_entity.id
_entity.type
_entity.pdbx_description
1 polymer ?
#
loop_
_entity_poly.entity_id
_entity_poly.type
_entity_poly.pdbx_seq_one_letter_code
_entity_poly.pdbx_strand_id
1 'polypeptide(L)'
;MRWFAGWLYFLGGAAVLVGAALYLFNEPKAPTEKDLVWYEGEVVGIRLKKDLDATDIVYLFYRDDDIQYKYYSKFPQYVEIRDRLGIYRQVDVLIEKDAVPDSDGALTIWGLVEHDPYNEGTVVTFEEIYEEATQTDRSWQNVGLYVLGGGFLGLVTAFGIRRAVPYVAKAPTA
;
A
#
# COMPACT_ATOMS: atom_id res chain seq x y z
N MET A 1 -27.09 32.44 -10.44
CA MET A 1 -25.75 32.33 -11.08
C MET A 1 -24.59 32.62 -10.12
N ARG A 2 -24.47 33.81 -9.51
CA ARG A 2 -23.35 34.11 -8.58
C ARG A 2 -23.36 33.34 -7.26
N TRP A 3 -24.54 33.10 -6.69
CA TRP A 3 -24.71 32.21 -5.54
C TRP A 3 -24.26 30.78 -5.84
N PHE A 4 -24.58 30.28 -7.04
CA PHE A 4 -24.11 28.97 -7.51
C PHE A 4 -22.58 28.92 -7.68
N ALA A 5 -21.96 29.99 -8.20
CA ALA A 5 -20.49 30.09 -8.21
C ALA A 5 -19.88 30.11 -6.81
N GLY A 6 -20.54 30.74 -5.82
CA GLY A 6 -20.13 30.68 -4.41
C GLY A 6 -20.13 29.26 -3.86
N TRP A 7 -21.17 28.48 -4.15
CA TRP A 7 -21.24 27.06 -3.80
C TRP A 7 -20.13 26.24 -4.49
N LEU A 8 -19.84 26.50 -5.76
CA LEU A 8 -18.75 25.83 -6.47
C LEU A 8 -17.36 26.19 -5.90
N TYR A 9 -17.14 27.42 -5.45
CA TYR A 9 -15.90 27.78 -4.75
C TYR A 9 -15.73 27.02 -3.44
N PHE A 10 -16.81 26.93 -2.65
CA PHE A 10 -16.79 26.23 -1.37
C PHE A 10 -16.57 24.73 -1.55
N LEU A 11 -17.40 24.08 -2.38
CA LEU A 11 -17.30 22.64 -2.65
C LEU A 11 -16.01 22.27 -3.37
N GLY A 12 -15.58 23.09 -4.34
CA GLY A 12 -14.32 22.89 -5.06
C GLY A 12 -13.10 23.01 -4.14
N GLY A 13 -13.08 24.02 -3.26
CA GLY A 13 -12.01 24.18 -2.27
C GLY A 13 -11.97 23.05 -1.26
N ALA A 14 -13.13 22.63 -0.73
CA ALA A 14 -13.23 21.49 0.19
C ALA A 14 -12.75 20.19 -0.47
N ALA A 15 -13.16 19.93 -1.72
CA ALA A 15 -12.70 18.77 -2.49
C ALA A 15 -11.19 18.79 -2.72
N VAL A 16 -10.60 19.94 -3.06
CA VAL A 16 -9.13 20.05 -3.19
C VAL A 16 -8.41 19.69 -1.89
N LEU A 17 -8.88 20.20 -0.75
CA LEU A 17 -8.28 19.90 0.56
C LEU A 17 -8.40 18.42 0.92
N VAL A 18 -9.60 17.83 0.73
CA VAL A 18 -9.84 16.42 1.03
C VAL A 18 -9.03 15.51 0.12
N GLY A 19 -8.98 15.81 -1.18
CA GLY A 19 -8.19 15.02 -2.12
C GLY A 19 -6.68 15.11 -1.85
N ALA A 20 -6.18 16.30 -1.45
CA ALA A 20 -4.78 16.45 -1.01
C ALA A 20 -4.49 15.62 0.25
N ALA A 21 -5.38 15.66 1.23
CA ALA A 21 -5.25 14.84 2.44
C ALA A 21 -5.24 13.35 2.10
N LEU A 22 -6.18 12.88 1.26
CA LEU A 22 -6.25 11.48 0.83
C LEU A 22 -4.98 11.04 0.08
N TYR A 23 -4.40 11.92 -0.75
CA TYR A 23 -3.17 11.61 -1.48
C TYR A 23 -1.95 11.50 -0.56
N LEU A 24 -1.79 12.46 0.36
CA LEU A 24 -0.63 12.55 1.25
C LEU A 24 -0.67 11.53 2.39
N PHE A 25 -1.86 11.22 2.95
CA PHE A 25 -1.96 10.31 4.08
C PHE A 25 -1.98 8.83 3.70
N ASN A 26 -2.29 8.50 2.44
CA ASN A 26 -2.29 7.12 1.93
C ASN A 26 -1.05 6.83 1.08
N GLU A 27 0.07 7.51 1.33
CA GLU A 27 1.34 7.12 0.71
C GLU A 27 1.75 5.73 1.20
N PRO A 28 2.02 4.76 0.30
CA PRO A 28 2.32 3.40 0.70
C PRO A 28 3.56 3.34 1.60
N LYS A 29 3.41 2.74 2.77
CA LYS A 29 4.49 2.61 3.77
C LYS A 29 5.31 1.32 3.55
N ALA A 30 5.67 1.05 2.30
CA ALA A 30 6.51 -0.09 1.94
C ALA A 30 7.96 0.36 1.74
N PRO A 31 8.96 -0.47 2.10
CA PRO A 31 10.36 -0.17 1.83
C PRO A 31 10.63 -0.12 0.33
N THR A 32 11.70 0.56 -0.06
CA THR A 32 12.17 0.52 -1.44
C THR A 32 13.18 -0.61 -1.63
N GLU A 33 13.33 -1.14 -2.84
CA GLU A 33 14.22 -2.27 -3.12
C GLU A 33 15.68 -2.07 -2.63
N LYS A 34 16.17 -0.83 -2.67
CA LYS A 34 17.50 -0.45 -2.15
C LYS A 34 17.65 -0.63 -0.63
N ASP A 35 16.55 -0.60 0.12
CA ASP A 35 16.51 -0.73 1.57
C ASP A 35 16.47 -2.21 2.00
N LEU A 36 16.37 -3.12 1.02
CA LEU A 36 16.26 -4.55 1.23
C LEU A 36 17.61 -5.26 1.07
N VAL A 37 17.75 -6.40 1.74
CA VAL A 37 18.89 -7.31 1.70
C VAL A 37 18.41 -8.75 1.71
N TRP A 38 19.12 -9.60 0.97
CA TRP A 38 18.88 -11.03 0.98
C TRP A 38 19.48 -11.67 2.22
N TYR A 39 18.66 -12.46 2.91
CA TYR A 39 19.07 -13.35 3.98
C TYR A 39 18.93 -14.79 3.48
N GLU A 40 20.05 -15.50 3.43
CA GLU A 40 20.12 -16.90 3.00
C GLU A 40 20.11 -17.80 4.23
N GLY A 41 19.25 -18.83 4.24
CA GLY A 41 19.23 -19.77 5.37
C GLY A 41 18.48 -21.07 5.11
N GLU A 42 18.61 -22.01 6.05
CA GLU A 42 17.86 -23.28 6.03
C GLU A 42 16.57 -23.17 6.86
N VAL A 43 15.41 -23.33 6.22
CA VAL A 43 14.11 -23.29 6.90
C VAL A 43 13.88 -24.59 7.66
N VAL A 44 13.67 -24.50 8.98
CA VAL A 44 13.43 -25.64 9.87
C VAL A 44 11.99 -25.75 10.34
N GLY A 45 11.19 -24.70 10.14
CA GLY A 45 9.80 -24.68 10.57
C GLY A 45 8.97 -23.66 9.83
N ILE A 46 7.69 -23.98 9.65
CA ILE A 46 6.69 -23.08 9.11
C ILE A 46 5.49 -23.09 10.07
N ARG A 47 5.12 -21.91 10.58
CA ARG A 47 3.94 -21.76 11.44
C ARG A 47 2.92 -20.85 10.79
N LEU A 48 1.68 -21.29 10.84
CA LEU A 48 0.52 -20.48 10.51
C LEU A 48 -0.04 -19.81 11.76
N LYS A 49 -0.40 -18.54 11.62
CA LYS A 49 -1.33 -17.89 12.55
C LYS A 49 -2.33 -17.07 11.77
N LYS A 50 -3.55 -16.97 12.30
CA LYS A 50 -4.51 -15.97 11.83
C LYS A 50 -4.28 -14.68 12.56
N ASP A 51 -4.24 -13.58 11.81
CA ASP A 51 -4.30 -12.25 12.38
C ASP A 51 -5.71 -11.93 12.91
N LEU A 52 -5.83 -10.82 13.63
CA LEU A 52 -7.11 -10.29 14.12
C LEU A 52 -8.16 -10.12 13.01
N ASP A 53 -7.70 -9.76 11.80
CA ASP A 53 -8.54 -9.58 10.62
C ASP A 53 -8.79 -10.88 9.83
N ALA A 54 -8.50 -12.04 10.43
CA ALA A 54 -8.62 -13.38 9.85
C ALA A 54 -7.72 -13.65 8.62
N THR A 55 -6.75 -12.78 8.35
CA THR A 55 -5.69 -13.00 7.36
C THR A 55 -4.76 -14.11 7.83
N ASP A 56 -4.47 -15.07 6.96
CA ASP A 56 -3.49 -16.12 7.23
C ASP A 56 -2.07 -15.54 7.08
N ILE A 57 -1.30 -15.54 8.17
CA ILE A 57 0.10 -15.10 8.21
C ILE A 57 0.99 -16.33 8.33
N VAL A 58 2.02 -16.36 7.49
CA VAL A 58 3.02 -17.44 7.46
C VAL A 58 4.28 -16.97 8.17
N TYR A 59 4.75 -17.75 9.12
CA TYR A 59 6.01 -17.51 9.83
C TYR A 59 7.01 -18.60 9.43
N LEU A 60 8.15 -18.19 8.88
CA LEU A 60 9.30 -19.05 8.60
C LEU A 60 10.30 -18.95 9.77
N PHE A 61 10.83 -20.10 10.15
CA PHE A 61 11.86 -20.25 11.17
C PHE A 61 13.09 -20.83 10.50
N TYR A 62 14.22 -20.16 10.68
CA TYR A 62 15.50 -20.60 10.15
C TYR A 62 16.31 -21.32 11.21
N ARG A 63 17.25 -22.14 10.76
CA ARG A 63 18.16 -22.88 11.65
C ARG A 63 19.17 -21.97 12.34
N ASP A 64 19.61 -20.94 11.61
CA ASP A 64 20.80 -20.16 11.91
C ASP A 64 20.50 -18.97 12.85
N ASP A 65 19.23 -18.68 13.11
CA ASP A 65 18.78 -17.66 14.04
C ASP A 65 17.48 -18.02 14.78
N ASP A 66 17.21 -17.31 15.86
CA ASP A 66 15.96 -17.42 16.63
C ASP A 66 14.88 -16.42 16.14
N ILE A 67 15.12 -15.75 15.01
CA ILE A 67 14.24 -14.70 14.47
C ILE A 67 13.10 -15.36 13.70
N GLN A 68 11.91 -14.76 13.80
CA GLN A 68 10.75 -15.16 13.03
C GLN A 68 10.63 -14.27 11.80
N TYR A 69 10.43 -14.87 10.63
CA TYR A 69 10.24 -14.14 9.38
C TYR A 69 8.80 -14.32 8.93
N LYS A 70 8.07 -13.23 8.77
CA LYS A 70 6.64 -13.25 8.47
C LYS A 70 6.33 -12.81 7.05
N TYR A 71 5.42 -13.54 6.44
CA TYR A 71 4.90 -13.30 5.11
C TYR A 71 3.43 -12.89 5.22
N TYR A 72 3.12 -11.68 4.73
CA TYR A 72 1.79 -11.08 4.78
C TYR A 72 0.98 -11.22 3.49
N SER A 73 1.64 -11.54 2.38
CA SER A 73 1.01 -11.55 1.08
C SER A 73 0.06 -12.75 0.92
N LYS A 74 -1.03 -12.57 0.17
CA LYS A 74 -1.99 -13.62 -0.17
C LYS A 74 -1.59 -14.38 -1.44
N PHE A 75 -0.49 -13.99 -2.08
CA PHE A 75 -0.03 -14.55 -3.34
C PHE A 75 1.48 -14.86 -3.34
N PRO A 76 1.91 -16.12 -3.52
CA PRO A 76 1.07 -17.30 -3.60
C PRO A 76 0.36 -17.56 -2.26
N GLN A 77 -0.83 -18.18 -2.31
CA GLN A 77 -1.57 -18.51 -1.08
C GLN A 77 -0.70 -19.40 -0.18
N TYR A 78 -0.87 -19.33 1.15
CA TYR A 78 -0.09 -20.16 2.07
C TYR A 78 -0.07 -21.64 1.69
N VAL A 79 -1.19 -22.20 1.20
CA VAL A 79 -1.24 -23.61 0.79
C VAL A 79 -0.19 -23.88 -0.29
N GLU A 80 -0.03 -22.95 -1.22
CA GLU A 80 1.01 -23.01 -2.25
C GLU A 80 2.40 -22.78 -1.65
N ILE A 81 2.59 -21.87 -0.70
CA ILE A 81 3.88 -21.69 -0.02
C ILE A 81 4.28 -22.95 0.75
N ARG A 82 3.35 -23.58 1.48
CA ARG A 82 3.60 -24.81 2.24
C ARG A 82 3.83 -26.02 1.33
N ASP A 83 3.04 -26.15 0.28
CA ASP A 83 3.14 -27.30 -0.64
C ASP A 83 4.37 -27.16 -1.56
N ARG A 84 4.84 -25.94 -1.81
CA ARG A 84 6.06 -25.68 -2.58
C ARG A 84 7.32 -25.69 -1.70
N LEU A 85 7.29 -25.06 -0.53
CA LEU A 85 8.43 -25.05 0.41
C LEU A 85 8.52 -26.33 1.22
N GLY A 86 9.58 -27.10 0.98
CA GLY A 86 9.97 -28.20 1.88
C GLY A 86 10.55 -27.69 3.21
N ILE A 87 10.22 -28.34 4.32
CA ILE A 87 10.95 -28.18 5.58
C ILE A 87 12.35 -28.77 5.39
N TYR A 88 13.40 -28.10 5.91
CA TYR A 88 14.82 -28.39 5.68
C TYR A 88 15.28 -28.12 4.25
N ARG A 89 14.91 -26.94 3.73
CA ARG A 89 15.39 -26.43 2.44
C ARG A 89 16.06 -25.09 2.60
N GLN A 90 16.97 -24.81 1.69
CA GLN A 90 17.59 -23.49 1.58
C GLN A 90 16.59 -22.54 0.92
N VAL A 91 16.20 -21.52 1.67
CA VAL A 91 15.27 -20.48 1.22
C VAL A 91 15.93 -19.15 1.52
N ASP A 92 16.04 -18.32 0.49
CA ASP A 92 16.52 -16.96 0.64
C ASP A 92 15.31 -16.04 0.75
N VAL A 93 15.35 -15.12 1.72
CA VAL A 93 14.30 -14.12 1.91
C VAL A 93 14.86 -12.73 1.80
N LEU A 94 14.10 -11.86 1.15
CA LEU A 94 14.41 -10.45 1.03
C LEU A 94 13.78 -9.72 2.21
N ILE A 95 14.60 -9.12 3.06
CA ILE A 95 14.19 -8.43 4.28
C ILE A 95 14.76 -7.01 4.31
N GLU A 96 14.21 -6.15 5.17
CA GLU A 96 14.74 -4.79 5.36
C GLU A 96 16.08 -4.81 6.12
N LYS A 97 17.08 -4.05 5.65
CA LYS A 97 18.47 -4.04 6.17
C LYS A 97 18.59 -3.68 7.65
N ASP A 98 17.87 -2.63 8.04
CA ASP A 98 17.92 -2.05 9.39
C ASP A 98 16.57 -2.26 10.11
N ALA A 99 15.87 -3.33 9.75
CA ALA A 99 14.55 -3.63 10.26
C ALA A 99 14.57 -3.84 11.78
N VAL A 100 13.70 -3.11 12.48
CA VAL A 100 13.34 -3.46 13.85
C VAL A 100 12.24 -4.51 13.75
N PRO A 101 12.34 -5.65 14.46
CA PRO A 101 11.26 -6.61 14.54
C PRO A 101 9.96 -5.93 14.95
N ASP A 102 8.87 -6.31 14.31
CA ASP A 102 7.55 -5.75 14.59
C ASP A 102 7.09 -6.09 16.02
N SER A 103 5.90 -5.63 16.41
CA SER A 103 5.34 -5.84 17.75
C SER A 103 5.24 -7.32 18.17
N ASP A 104 5.22 -8.24 17.22
CA ASP A 104 5.22 -9.69 17.41
C ASP A 104 6.63 -10.32 17.40
N GLY A 105 7.67 -9.51 17.26
CA GLY A 105 9.08 -9.92 17.21
C GLY A 105 9.51 -10.52 15.88
N ALA A 106 8.74 -10.33 14.81
CA ALA A 106 9.03 -10.90 13.49
C ALA A 106 9.46 -9.84 12.46
N LEU A 107 10.30 -10.26 11.51
CA LEU A 107 10.74 -9.46 10.36
C LEU A 107 9.89 -9.75 9.13
N THR A 108 9.50 -8.72 8.40
CA THR A 108 8.66 -8.86 7.21
C THR A 108 9.47 -9.33 6.00
N ILE A 109 8.93 -10.33 5.30
CA ILE A 109 9.46 -10.87 4.06
C ILE A 109 8.91 -10.06 2.88
N TRP A 110 9.82 -9.54 2.07
CA TRP A 110 9.56 -8.73 0.87
C TRP A 110 9.99 -9.43 -0.42
N GLY A 111 10.36 -10.71 -0.35
CA GLY A 111 10.76 -11.55 -1.49
C GLY A 111 11.22 -12.90 -1.00
N LEU A 112 11.09 -13.94 -1.81
CA LEU A 112 11.43 -15.31 -1.43
C LEU A 112 11.98 -16.08 -2.62
N VAL A 113 13.07 -16.82 -2.41
CA VAL A 113 13.64 -17.74 -3.41
C VAL A 113 13.93 -19.07 -2.72
N GLU A 114 13.24 -20.12 -3.14
CA GLU A 114 13.54 -21.47 -2.72
C GLU A 114 14.54 -22.13 -3.67
N HIS A 115 15.59 -22.72 -3.10
CA HIS A 115 16.57 -23.49 -3.86
C HIS A 115 16.25 -24.99 -3.76
N ASP A 116 15.60 -25.53 -4.79
CA ASP A 116 15.42 -26.98 -4.98
C ASP A 116 16.36 -27.47 -6.10
N PRO A 117 17.32 -28.38 -5.83
CA PRO A 117 18.19 -28.93 -6.86
C PRO A 117 17.47 -29.87 -7.85
N TYR A 118 16.23 -30.30 -7.55
CA TYR A 118 15.48 -31.28 -8.33
C TYR A 118 14.28 -30.70 -9.10
N ASN A 119 13.78 -29.53 -8.72
CA ASN A 119 12.62 -28.87 -9.35
C ASN A 119 12.88 -27.38 -9.55
N GLU A 120 12.09 -26.73 -10.40
CA GLU A 120 12.03 -25.26 -10.40
C GLU A 120 11.47 -24.81 -9.04
N GLY A 121 12.35 -24.28 -8.19
CA GLY A 121 11.99 -23.79 -6.86
C GLY A 121 11.02 -22.60 -6.92
N THR A 122 10.40 -22.30 -5.79
CA THR A 122 9.49 -21.15 -5.67
C THR A 122 10.25 -19.83 -5.72
N VAL A 123 9.86 -18.93 -6.61
CA VAL A 123 10.35 -17.55 -6.63
C VAL A 123 9.16 -16.62 -6.43
N VAL A 124 9.26 -15.74 -5.43
CA VAL A 124 8.33 -14.65 -5.16
C VAL A 124 9.14 -13.35 -5.18
N THR A 125 8.79 -12.46 -6.09
CA THR A 125 9.53 -11.23 -6.31
C THR A 125 9.09 -10.10 -5.39
N PHE A 126 9.95 -9.09 -5.24
CA PHE A 126 9.61 -7.87 -4.52
C PHE A 126 8.43 -7.16 -5.17
N GLU A 127 8.40 -7.09 -6.49
CA GLU A 127 7.35 -6.42 -7.25
C GLU A 127 5.98 -7.03 -6.97
N GLU A 128 5.86 -8.36 -6.93
CA GLU A 128 4.60 -9.05 -6.64
C GLU A 128 4.08 -8.72 -5.24
N ILE A 129 4.94 -8.79 -4.23
CA ILE A 129 4.57 -8.48 -2.84
C ILE A 129 4.26 -6.99 -2.68
N TYR A 130 5.07 -6.12 -3.30
CA TYR A 130 4.90 -4.68 -3.24
C TYR A 130 3.59 -4.23 -3.90
N GLU A 131 3.27 -4.74 -5.09
CA GLU A 131 2.03 -4.40 -5.78
C GLU A 131 0.81 -4.80 -4.95
N GLU A 132 0.80 -5.98 -4.33
CA GLU A 132 -0.29 -6.42 -3.49
C GLU A 132 -0.39 -5.58 -2.21
N ALA A 133 0.73 -5.44 -1.48
CA ALA A 133 0.75 -4.73 -0.20
C ALA A 133 0.34 -3.26 -0.34
N THR A 134 0.71 -2.62 -1.46
CA THR A 134 0.45 -1.20 -1.70
C THR A 134 -0.82 -0.92 -2.50
N GLN A 135 -1.54 -1.95 -2.98
CA GLN A 135 -2.70 -1.78 -3.87
C GLN A 135 -3.79 -0.90 -3.24
N THR A 136 -4.10 -1.14 -1.97
CA THR A 136 -5.16 -0.41 -1.26
C THR A 136 -4.77 1.06 -1.07
N ASP A 137 -3.55 1.31 -0.62
CA ASP A 137 -3.01 2.66 -0.40
C ASP A 137 -2.99 3.46 -1.71
N ARG A 138 -2.45 2.86 -2.79
CA ARG A 138 -2.43 3.46 -4.13
C ARG A 138 -3.83 3.72 -4.69
N SER A 139 -4.79 2.83 -4.40
CA SER A 139 -6.19 3.04 -4.78
C SER A 139 -6.77 4.28 -4.10
N TRP A 140 -6.51 4.47 -2.80
CA TRP A 140 -6.91 5.68 -2.08
C TRP A 140 -6.20 6.94 -2.55
N GLN A 141 -4.93 6.86 -2.91
CA GLN A 141 -4.23 7.98 -3.56
C GLN A 141 -4.87 8.36 -4.90
N ASN A 142 -5.26 7.38 -5.71
CA ASN A 142 -5.96 7.62 -6.97
C ASN A 142 -7.32 8.29 -6.74
N VAL A 143 -8.09 7.86 -5.74
CA VAL A 143 -9.31 8.55 -5.31
C VAL A 143 -8.99 10.00 -4.93
N GLY A 144 -7.93 10.22 -4.14
CA GLY A 144 -7.45 11.55 -3.78
C GLY A 144 -7.15 12.43 -5.00
N LEU A 145 -6.48 11.90 -6.02
CA LEU A 145 -6.17 12.58 -7.28
C LEU A 145 -7.45 12.95 -8.06
N TYR A 146 -8.42 12.05 -8.16
CA TYR A 146 -9.68 12.34 -8.83
C TYR A 146 -10.49 13.43 -8.11
N VAL A 147 -10.53 13.37 -6.78
CA VAL A 147 -11.21 14.37 -5.95
C VAL A 147 -10.52 15.73 -6.06
N LEU A 148 -9.18 15.76 -6.05
CA LEU A 148 -8.37 16.96 -6.31
C LEU A 148 -8.70 17.57 -7.67
N GLY A 149 -8.67 16.76 -8.73
CA GLY A 149 -8.95 17.19 -10.10
C GLY A 149 -10.36 17.74 -10.26
N GLY A 150 -11.36 17.04 -9.71
CA GLY A 150 -12.76 17.49 -9.70
C GLY A 150 -12.95 18.80 -8.93
N GLY A 151 -12.30 18.93 -7.77
CA GLY A 151 -12.32 20.16 -6.98
C GLY A 151 -11.72 21.34 -7.74
N PHE A 152 -10.55 21.15 -8.37
CA PHE A 152 -9.90 22.17 -9.18
C PHE A 152 -10.77 22.61 -10.38
N LEU A 153 -11.37 21.65 -11.09
CA LEU A 153 -12.30 21.94 -12.18
C LEU A 153 -13.51 22.77 -11.71
N GLY A 154 -14.04 22.45 -10.52
CA GLY A 154 -15.10 23.22 -9.88
C GLY A 154 -14.70 24.67 -9.60
N LEU A 155 -13.47 24.90 -9.11
CA LEU A 155 -12.92 26.23 -8.87
C LEU A 155 -12.75 27.04 -10.17
N VAL A 156 -12.21 26.42 -11.22
CA VAL A 156 -12.04 27.06 -12.53
C VAL A 156 -13.41 27.43 -13.12
N THR A 157 -14.39 26.54 -13.00
CA THR A 157 -15.77 26.77 -13.46
C THR A 157 -16.42 27.92 -12.69
N ALA A 158 -16.26 27.95 -11.36
CA ALA A 158 -16.76 29.04 -10.52
C ALA A 158 -16.16 30.40 -10.92
N PHE A 159 -14.86 30.42 -11.23
CA PHE A 159 -14.16 31.60 -11.73
C PHE A 159 -14.70 32.07 -13.07
N GLY A 160 -14.88 31.14 -14.02
CA GLY A 160 -15.50 31.43 -15.32
C GLY A 160 -16.90 32.06 -15.17
N ILE A 161 -17.76 31.47 -14.33
CA ILE A 161 -19.12 31.99 -14.08
C ILE A 161 -19.07 33.39 -13.46
N ARG A 162 -18.19 33.63 -12.47
CA ARG A 162 -18.06 34.95 -11.86
C ARG A 162 -17.58 36.01 -12.85
N ARG A 163 -16.69 35.65 -13.77
CA ARG A 163 -16.14 36.57 -14.77
C ARG A 163 -17.15 36.88 -15.88
N ALA A 164 -17.94 35.89 -16.29
CA ALA A 164 -18.93 36.02 -17.36
C ALA A 164 -20.25 36.68 -16.91
N VAL A 165 -20.63 36.57 -15.64
CA VAL A 165 -21.88 37.13 -15.12
C VAL A 165 -21.63 38.44 -14.35
N PRO A 166 -21.87 39.62 -14.95
CA PRO A 166 -21.66 40.91 -14.30
C PRO A 166 -22.52 41.06 -13.04
N TYR A 167 -22.00 41.79 -12.06
CA TYR A 167 -22.75 42.11 -10.86
C TYR A 167 -23.75 43.20 -11.20
N VAL A 168 -25.04 42.90 -11.09
CA VAL A 168 -26.05 43.95 -10.98
C VAL A 168 -26.44 43.99 -9.51
N ALA A 169 -25.98 45.02 -8.80
CA ALA A 169 -26.45 45.28 -7.45
C ALA A 169 -27.98 45.46 -7.54
N LYS A 170 -28.75 44.68 -6.79
CA LYS A 170 -30.16 45.04 -6.59
C LYS A 170 -30.15 46.40 -5.89
N ALA A 171 -30.78 47.40 -6.52
CA ALA A 171 -30.98 48.69 -5.88
C ALA A 171 -31.60 48.44 -4.49
N PRO A 172 -31.11 49.12 -3.43
CA PRO A 172 -31.78 49.03 -2.13
C PRO A 172 -33.22 49.50 -2.34
N THR A 173 -34.16 48.58 -2.21
CA THR A 173 -35.57 48.95 -2.09
C THR A 173 -35.70 49.72 -0.79
N ALA A 174 -35.99 51.02 -0.93
CA ALA A 174 -36.31 51.93 0.17
C ALA A 174 -37.57 51.46 0.92
#